data_AF-A0A661BK55-F1
#
_entry.id   AF-A0A661BK55-F1
#
_cell.length_a   1.000
_cell.length_b   1.000
_cell.length_c   1.000
_cell.angle_alpha   90.00
_cell.angle_beta   90.00
_cell.angle_gamma   90.00
#
_symmetry.space_group_name_H-M   'P 1'
#
loop_
_entity.id
_entity.type
_entity.pdbx_description
1 polymer ?
#
loop_
_entity_poly.entity_id
_entity_poly.type
_entity_poly.pdbx_seq_one_letter_code
_entity_poly.pdbx_strand_id
1 'polypeptide(L)'
;VCEAILQLAPEPNGEVAHKSWQALSWKTGINHVHLSAPRRDDKIRFRDIQAQPRKIITAPTWSGIESEEVSYTAGWTNIHEHIPFRTLTGRAQFYQDHEWMLDFGEGLCTYRPPIDMQALNTLPARVRDKPHLVLNWITPHSKWGIHSTYNDNLRMLNLSRGGPTLWVSEKDAASIGLKDNDWVEAINANGATVARCIVSQRVPRGMALMYHAQEKIVNVPGSPSTGKRGGILNSVTRVVVKPTHMIGGYAQLSYGFNYYGTVGSQRDEYVAIHKIEDHEVDWLERPLTPEREAALNPPGVNN
;
A
#
# COMPACT_ATOMS: atom_id res chain seq x y z
N VAL A 1 15.90 -25.50 -3.40
CA VAL A 1 14.68 -24.78 -2.93
C VAL A 1 13.56 -24.86 -3.96
N CYS A 2 13.71 -24.34 -5.19
CA CYS A 2 12.63 -24.32 -6.19
C CYS A 2 11.97 -25.70 -6.41
N GLU A 3 12.75 -26.75 -6.59
CA GLU A 3 12.20 -28.10 -6.79
C GLU A 3 11.43 -28.61 -5.57
N ALA A 4 11.86 -28.30 -4.34
CA ALA A 4 11.11 -28.70 -3.15
C ALA A 4 9.72 -28.04 -3.13
N ILE A 5 9.62 -26.76 -3.49
CA ILE A 5 8.33 -26.06 -3.62
C ILE A 5 7.48 -26.73 -4.70
N LEU A 6 8.06 -26.95 -5.88
CA LEU A 6 7.35 -27.53 -7.02
C LEU A 6 6.90 -28.98 -6.80
N GLN A 7 7.56 -29.74 -5.93
CA GLN A 7 7.18 -31.13 -5.66
C GLN A 7 6.23 -31.29 -4.47
N LEU A 8 6.22 -30.35 -3.53
CA LEU A 8 5.40 -30.42 -2.32
C LEU A 8 4.08 -29.67 -2.43
N ALA A 9 3.97 -28.68 -3.32
CA ALA A 9 2.73 -27.92 -3.51
C ALA A 9 1.76 -28.63 -4.47
N PRO A 10 0.43 -28.52 -4.25
CA PRO A 10 -0.57 -29.11 -5.15
C PRO A 10 -0.67 -28.41 -6.51
N GLU A 11 -0.47 -27.10 -6.59
CA GLU A 11 -0.59 -26.31 -7.81
C GLU A 11 0.38 -26.76 -8.95
N PRO A 12 1.62 -27.21 -8.66
CA PRO A 12 2.53 -27.75 -9.68
C PRO A 12 2.61 -29.28 -9.78
N ASN A 13 2.00 -30.03 -8.86
CA ASN A 13 2.11 -31.49 -8.79
C ASN A 13 0.73 -32.16 -8.66
N GLY A 14 0.29 -32.81 -9.74
CA GLY A 14 -1.05 -33.39 -9.84
C GLY A 14 -1.34 -34.48 -8.82
N GLU A 15 -0.32 -35.21 -8.36
CA GLU A 15 -0.48 -36.23 -7.32
C GLU A 15 -0.73 -35.58 -5.94
N VAL A 16 -0.11 -34.44 -5.68
CA VAL A 16 -0.38 -33.66 -4.46
C VAL A 16 -1.76 -33.01 -4.55
N ALA A 17 -2.11 -32.42 -5.69
CA ALA A 17 -3.45 -31.85 -5.93
C ALA A 17 -4.55 -32.89 -5.67
N HIS A 18 -4.40 -34.09 -6.23
CA HIS A 18 -5.34 -35.20 -6.04
C HIS A 18 -5.52 -35.55 -4.55
N LYS A 19 -4.42 -35.70 -3.80
CA LYS A 19 -4.46 -35.96 -2.35
C LYS A 19 -5.10 -34.82 -1.58
N SER A 20 -4.82 -33.57 -1.95
CA SER A 20 -5.40 -32.40 -1.30
C SER A 20 -6.91 -32.29 -1.53
N TRP A 21 -7.40 -32.55 -2.75
CA TRP A 21 -8.84 -32.60 -3.03
C TRP A 21 -9.54 -33.77 -2.36
N GLN A 22 -8.89 -34.94 -2.27
CA GLN A 22 -9.41 -36.07 -1.49
C GLN A 22 -9.57 -35.71 -0.01
N ALA A 23 -8.57 -35.04 0.57
CA ALA A 23 -8.63 -34.59 1.96
C ALA A 23 -9.75 -33.56 2.21
N LEU A 24 -10.00 -32.66 1.25
CA LEU A 24 -11.13 -31.74 1.36
C LEU A 24 -12.48 -32.45 1.15
N SER A 25 -12.55 -33.40 0.22
CA SER A 25 -13.75 -34.21 -0.03
C SER A 25 -14.22 -34.96 1.23
N TRP A 26 -13.28 -35.45 2.03
CA TRP A 26 -13.58 -36.06 3.32
C TRP A 26 -14.25 -35.07 4.29
N LYS A 27 -13.82 -33.79 4.30
CA LYS A 27 -14.39 -32.77 5.18
C LYS A 27 -15.78 -32.29 4.72
N THR A 28 -15.97 -32.16 3.42
CA THR A 28 -17.23 -31.63 2.84
C THR A 28 -18.28 -32.71 2.64
N GLY A 29 -17.88 -33.98 2.53
CA GLY A 29 -18.76 -35.08 2.13
C GLY A 29 -19.11 -35.09 0.64
N ILE A 30 -18.49 -34.22 -0.17
CA ILE A 30 -18.69 -34.09 -1.63
C ILE A 30 -17.39 -34.48 -2.32
N ASN A 31 -17.48 -35.27 -3.39
CA ASN A 31 -16.29 -35.63 -4.17
C ASN A 31 -15.81 -34.44 -5.00
N HIS A 32 -14.59 -33.95 -4.74
CA HIS A 32 -13.94 -32.86 -5.47
C HIS A 32 -12.73 -33.31 -6.31
N VAL A 33 -12.43 -34.61 -6.35
CA VAL A 33 -11.23 -35.14 -7.00
C VAL A 33 -11.25 -34.93 -8.51
N HIS A 34 -12.43 -34.78 -9.12
CA HIS A 34 -12.57 -34.47 -10.55
C HIS A 34 -11.87 -33.16 -10.94
N LEU A 35 -11.71 -32.22 -10.00
CA LEU A 35 -11.08 -30.92 -10.26
C LEU A 35 -9.58 -31.01 -10.62
N SER A 36 -8.90 -32.09 -10.21
CA SER A 36 -7.49 -32.32 -10.55
C SER A 36 -7.25 -33.61 -11.34
N ALA A 37 -8.26 -34.47 -11.50
CA ALA A 37 -8.10 -35.78 -12.15
C ALA A 37 -7.49 -35.73 -13.56
N PRO A 38 -7.89 -34.80 -14.46
CA PRO A 38 -7.31 -34.75 -15.82
C PRO A 38 -5.82 -34.43 -15.86
N ARG A 39 -5.27 -33.87 -14.77
CA ARG A 39 -3.88 -33.41 -14.69
C ARG A 39 -3.11 -34.09 -13.55
N ARG A 40 -3.53 -35.29 -13.14
CA ARG A 40 -2.92 -36.01 -12.02
C ARG A 40 -1.44 -36.35 -12.25
N ASP A 41 -1.08 -36.69 -13.48
CA ASP A 41 0.29 -37.12 -13.80
C ASP A 41 1.29 -35.95 -13.90
N ASP A 42 0.77 -34.72 -14.08
CA ASP A 42 1.56 -33.51 -14.25
C ASP A 42 2.50 -33.25 -13.07
N LYS A 43 3.77 -32.97 -13.38
CA LYS A 43 4.79 -32.55 -12.41
C LYS A 43 5.64 -31.45 -13.04
N ILE A 44 5.32 -30.20 -12.72
CA ILE A 44 6.06 -29.04 -13.24
C ILE A 44 7.46 -29.02 -12.61
N ARG A 45 8.52 -28.94 -13.43
CA ARG A 45 9.92 -28.80 -12.97
C ARG A 45 10.45 -27.40 -13.19
N PHE A 46 11.49 -27.06 -12.43
CA PHE A 46 12.14 -25.77 -12.57
C PHE A 46 12.72 -25.58 -13.98
N ARG A 47 13.33 -26.64 -14.54
CA ARG A 47 13.85 -26.61 -15.91
C ARG A 47 12.75 -26.45 -16.96
N ASP A 48 11.55 -26.97 -16.71
CA ASP A 48 10.42 -26.84 -17.64
C ASP A 48 9.94 -25.39 -17.73
N ILE A 49 9.84 -24.70 -16.59
CA ILE A 49 9.39 -23.29 -16.56
C ILE A 49 10.46 -22.32 -17.07
N GLN A 50 11.75 -22.72 -17.05
CA GLN A 50 12.80 -21.99 -17.76
C GLN A 50 12.64 -22.10 -19.27
N ALA A 51 12.20 -23.26 -19.77
CA ALA A 51 11.95 -23.46 -21.20
C ALA A 51 10.69 -22.70 -21.66
N GLN A 52 9.61 -22.78 -20.90
CA GLN A 52 8.39 -22.02 -21.14
C GLN A 52 7.50 -22.01 -19.87
N PRO A 53 6.93 -20.86 -19.46
CA PRO A 53 6.00 -20.80 -18.34
C PRO A 53 4.88 -21.84 -18.44
N ARG A 54 4.47 -22.41 -17.31
CA ARG A 54 3.47 -23.48 -17.23
C ARG A 54 2.25 -23.01 -16.45
N LYS A 55 1.06 -23.36 -16.93
CA LYS A 55 -0.19 -23.18 -16.20
C LYS A 55 -0.28 -24.19 -15.06
N ILE A 56 -0.58 -23.69 -13.86
CA ILE A 56 -0.75 -24.50 -12.66
C ILE A 56 -2.03 -25.35 -12.70
N ILE A 57 -2.19 -26.23 -11.73
CA ILE A 57 -3.27 -27.19 -11.55
C ILE A 57 -4.26 -26.64 -10.52
N THR A 58 -5.55 -26.88 -10.74
CA THR A 58 -6.60 -26.57 -9.76
C THR A 58 -6.30 -27.23 -8.40
N ALA A 59 -6.23 -26.41 -7.34
CA ALA A 59 -5.87 -26.87 -6.00
C ALA A 59 -6.81 -26.28 -4.93
N PRO A 60 -7.07 -27.01 -3.82
CA PRO A 60 -8.00 -26.58 -2.77
C PRO A 60 -7.48 -25.44 -1.90
N THR A 61 -6.23 -25.02 -2.09
CA THR A 61 -5.66 -23.79 -1.51
C THR A 61 -6.45 -22.55 -1.95
N TRP A 62 -7.03 -22.61 -3.15
CA TRP A 62 -7.70 -21.51 -3.83
C TRP A 62 -9.19 -21.80 -4.04
N SER A 63 -9.94 -20.82 -4.55
CA SER A 63 -11.39 -20.91 -4.73
C SER A 63 -11.86 -20.74 -6.18
N GLY A 64 -10.93 -20.64 -7.13
CA GLY A 64 -11.20 -20.75 -8.55
C GLY A 64 -10.67 -22.07 -9.12
N ILE A 65 -10.89 -22.27 -10.42
CA ILE A 65 -10.41 -23.44 -11.17
C ILE A 65 -9.45 -23.01 -12.27
N GLU A 66 -8.48 -23.86 -12.56
CA GLU A 66 -7.57 -23.75 -13.70
C GLU A 66 -8.14 -24.57 -14.86
N SER A 67 -8.95 -23.92 -15.69
CA SER A 67 -9.64 -24.56 -16.83
C SER A 67 -9.25 -23.91 -18.15
N GLU A 68 -9.30 -24.67 -19.24
CA GLU A 68 -9.15 -24.13 -20.60
C GLU A 68 -10.45 -23.50 -21.12
N GLU A 69 -11.58 -23.73 -20.45
CA GLU A 69 -12.92 -23.25 -20.86
C GLU A 69 -13.41 -22.08 -20.00
N VAL A 70 -12.99 -22.00 -18.74
CA VAL A 70 -13.43 -20.99 -17.77
C VAL A 70 -12.20 -20.35 -17.12
N SER A 71 -12.14 -19.02 -17.13
CA SER A 71 -11.09 -18.28 -16.45
C SER A 71 -11.22 -18.40 -14.93
N TYR A 72 -10.08 -18.42 -14.23
CA TYR A 72 -10.04 -18.42 -12.77
C TYR A 72 -10.90 -17.28 -12.20
N THR A 73 -11.83 -17.61 -11.32
CA THR A 73 -12.69 -16.66 -10.61
C THR A 73 -12.74 -17.05 -9.14
N ALA A 74 -12.40 -16.13 -8.23
CA ALA A 74 -12.45 -16.43 -6.79
C ALA A 74 -13.90 -16.70 -6.33
N GLY A 75 -14.06 -17.66 -5.43
CA GLY A 75 -15.38 -18.11 -4.95
C GLY A 75 -16.10 -19.07 -5.91
N TRP A 76 -15.55 -19.38 -7.09
CA TRP A 76 -16.18 -20.31 -8.03
C TRP A 76 -16.47 -21.67 -7.39
N THR A 77 -15.51 -22.26 -6.68
CA THR A 77 -15.72 -23.57 -6.02
C THR A 77 -16.68 -23.46 -4.85
N ASN A 78 -16.77 -22.32 -4.16
CA ASN A 78 -17.77 -22.13 -3.12
C ASN A 78 -19.20 -22.19 -3.70
N ILE A 79 -19.40 -21.62 -4.89
CA ILE A 79 -20.70 -21.59 -5.55
C ILE A 79 -21.04 -22.92 -6.24
N HIS A 80 -20.11 -23.49 -7.01
CA HIS A 80 -20.39 -24.63 -7.90
C HIS A 80 -20.03 -25.98 -7.29
N GLU A 81 -19.07 -26.02 -6.36
CA GLU A 81 -18.66 -27.23 -5.64
C GLU A 81 -19.23 -27.27 -4.22
N HIS A 82 -20.03 -26.25 -3.84
CA HIS A 82 -20.66 -26.13 -2.52
C HIS A 82 -19.68 -26.20 -1.34
N ILE A 83 -18.42 -25.81 -1.57
CA ILE A 83 -17.42 -25.72 -0.51
C ILE A 83 -17.78 -24.53 0.38
N PRO A 84 -17.94 -24.69 1.70
CA PRO A 84 -18.28 -23.56 2.57
C PRO A 84 -17.20 -22.47 2.57
N PHE A 85 -17.61 -21.22 2.71
CA PHE A 85 -16.66 -20.17 3.12
C PHE A 85 -16.18 -20.48 4.54
N ARG A 86 -14.92 -20.14 4.85
CA ARG A 86 -14.36 -20.37 6.20
C ARG A 86 -14.80 -19.26 7.16
N THR A 87 -16.11 -19.12 7.31
CA THR A 87 -16.82 -18.17 8.16
C THR A 87 -17.68 -18.91 9.17
N LEU A 88 -18.10 -18.23 10.23
CA LEU A 88 -18.97 -18.81 11.27
C LEU A 88 -20.23 -19.47 10.70
N THR A 89 -20.79 -18.88 9.64
CA THR A 89 -22.03 -19.37 9.00
C THR A 89 -21.79 -20.31 7.82
N GLY A 90 -20.54 -20.51 7.40
CA GLY A 90 -20.19 -21.25 6.18
C GLY A 90 -20.51 -20.51 4.86
N ARG A 91 -20.99 -19.26 4.94
CA ARG A 91 -21.46 -18.43 3.82
C ARG A 91 -20.77 -17.06 3.80
N ALA A 92 -21.00 -16.28 2.74
CA ALA A 92 -20.64 -14.87 2.76
C ALA A 92 -21.34 -14.16 3.94
N GLN A 93 -20.56 -13.68 4.91
CA GLN A 93 -21.07 -13.21 6.19
C GLN A 93 -21.18 -11.68 6.21
N PHE A 94 -22.41 -11.18 6.09
CA PHE A 94 -22.71 -9.75 6.12
C PHE A 94 -22.92 -9.18 7.54
N TYR A 95 -23.27 -10.04 8.50
CA TYR A 95 -23.44 -9.68 9.91
C TYR A 95 -22.25 -10.18 10.73
N GLN A 96 -21.54 -9.27 11.39
CA GLN A 96 -20.35 -9.55 12.19
C GLN A 96 -20.71 -9.47 13.67
N ASP A 97 -20.94 -10.64 14.29
CA ASP A 97 -21.54 -10.77 15.62
C ASP A 97 -20.54 -10.88 16.78
N HIS A 98 -19.23 -10.79 16.50
CA HIS A 98 -18.22 -10.69 17.53
C HIS A 98 -18.45 -9.44 18.39
N GLU A 99 -18.30 -9.54 19.72
CA GLU A 99 -18.52 -8.45 20.69
C GLU A 99 -17.88 -7.12 20.25
N TRP A 100 -16.58 -7.13 19.92
CA TRP A 100 -15.90 -5.92 19.43
C TRP A 100 -16.49 -5.38 18.11
N MET A 101 -16.97 -6.24 17.20
CA MET A 101 -17.61 -5.74 15.98
C MET A 101 -18.90 -5.00 16.33
N LEU A 102 -19.68 -5.51 17.28
CA LEU A 102 -20.91 -4.86 17.74
C LEU A 102 -20.60 -3.54 18.48
N ASP A 103 -19.68 -3.57 19.44
CA ASP A 103 -19.33 -2.41 20.28
C ASP A 103 -18.67 -1.29 19.49
N PHE A 104 -17.83 -1.62 18.49
CA PHE A 104 -17.28 -0.63 17.56
C PHE A 104 -18.28 -0.21 16.49
N GLY A 105 -19.51 -0.74 16.46
CA GLY A 105 -20.59 -0.39 15.53
C GLY A 105 -20.41 -0.94 14.11
N GLU A 106 -19.64 -2.02 13.93
CA GLU A 106 -19.32 -2.69 12.65
C GLU A 106 -20.06 -4.03 12.48
N GLY A 107 -21.13 -4.26 13.26
CA GLY A 107 -21.96 -5.46 13.12
C GLY A 107 -22.62 -5.60 11.74
N LEU A 108 -22.94 -4.48 11.10
CA LEU A 108 -23.33 -4.38 9.68
C LEU A 108 -22.50 -3.30 9.00
N CYS A 109 -22.46 -3.33 7.67
CA CYS A 109 -21.83 -2.26 6.90
C CYS A 109 -22.56 -0.93 7.13
N THR A 110 -21.82 0.11 7.52
CA THR A 110 -22.33 1.48 7.67
C THR A 110 -21.35 2.47 7.06
N TYR A 111 -21.84 3.66 6.71
CA TYR A 111 -20.95 4.78 6.39
C TYR A 111 -20.11 5.15 7.62
N ARG A 112 -18.81 5.37 7.40
CA ARG A 112 -17.89 5.96 8.37
C ARG A 112 -17.09 7.05 7.66
N PRO A 113 -17.10 8.29 8.17
CA PRO A 113 -16.28 9.36 7.58
C PRO A 113 -14.78 9.06 7.80
N PRO A 114 -13.89 9.72 7.04
CA PRO A 114 -12.46 9.71 7.34
C PRO A 114 -12.18 10.14 8.79
N ILE A 115 -11.16 9.57 9.40
CA ILE A 115 -10.77 9.94 10.77
C ILE A 115 -9.99 11.25 10.78
N ASP A 116 -10.17 12.06 11.82
CA ASP A 116 -9.31 13.22 12.05
C ASP A 116 -8.00 12.76 12.71
N MET A 117 -6.91 12.82 11.95
CA MET A 117 -5.57 12.44 12.41
C MET A 117 -4.95 13.45 13.37
N GLN A 118 -5.55 14.65 13.51
CA GLN A 118 -5.06 15.78 14.31
C GLN A 118 -3.63 16.22 13.94
N ALA A 119 -3.15 15.83 12.76
CA ALA A 119 -1.77 16.02 12.34
C ALA A 119 -1.41 17.49 12.09
N LEU A 120 -2.41 18.38 11.96
CA LEU A 120 -2.20 19.81 11.72
C LEU A 120 -2.12 20.64 13.02
N ASN A 121 -2.43 20.04 14.18
CA ASN A 121 -2.50 20.77 15.46
C ASN A 121 -1.16 21.37 15.89
N THR A 122 -0.04 20.77 15.47
CA THR A 122 1.31 21.21 15.82
C THR A 122 2.08 21.78 14.63
N LEU A 123 1.37 22.36 13.65
CA LEU A 123 2.04 23.03 12.52
C LEU A 123 2.93 24.19 13.01
N PRO A 124 4.18 24.30 12.53
CA PRO A 124 5.07 25.40 12.89
C PRO A 124 4.47 26.76 12.52
N ALA A 125 4.64 27.77 13.39
CA ALA A 125 4.16 29.13 13.17
C ALA A 125 4.60 29.70 11.81
N ARG A 126 5.89 29.53 11.44
CA ARG A 126 6.43 29.96 10.13
C ARG A 126 5.77 29.33 8.89
N VAL A 127 5.01 28.24 9.06
CA VAL A 127 4.18 27.65 8.00
C VAL A 127 2.76 28.21 8.08
N ARG A 128 2.17 28.26 9.28
CA ARG A 128 0.81 28.77 9.49
C ARG A 128 0.66 30.25 9.13
N ASP A 129 1.69 31.04 9.37
CA ASP A 129 1.68 32.50 9.24
C ASP A 129 1.96 32.98 7.80
N LYS A 130 2.17 32.04 6.85
CA LYS A 130 2.34 32.33 5.42
C LYS A 130 1.25 31.63 4.58
N PRO A 131 1.03 32.05 3.31
CA PRO A 131 0.09 31.36 2.43
C PRO A 131 0.43 29.87 2.30
N HIS A 132 -0.52 29.01 2.70
CA HIS A 132 -0.39 27.56 2.64
C HIS A 132 -1.76 26.94 2.34
N LEU A 133 -1.73 25.71 1.83
CA LEU A 133 -2.91 24.88 1.59
C LEU A 133 -3.01 23.83 2.68
N VAL A 134 -4.24 23.47 3.07
CA VAL A 134 -4.52 22.28 3.88
C VAL A 134 -5.25 21.28 2.99
N LEU A 135 -4.56 20.19 2.62
CA LEU A 135 -5.07 19.23 1.65
C LEU A 135 -4.99 17.81 2.21
N ASN A 136 -5.97 16.97 1.82
CA ASN A 136 -5.93 15.55 2.06
C ASN A 136 -4.76 14.90 1.30
N TRP A 137 -4.00 14.05 1.98
CA TRP A 137 -2.77 13.45 1.47
C TRP A 137 -3.01 12.05 0.91
N ILE A 138 -3.09 11.95 -0.42
CA ILE A 138 -3.42 10.70 -1.10
C ILE A 138 -2.20 10.18 -1.87
N THR A 139 -1.90 8.90 -1.66
CA THR A 139 -0.65 8.28 -2.15
C THR A 139 -0.94 7.04 -3.02
N PRO A 140 -1.53 7.24 -4.23
CA PRO A 140 -1.79 6.14 -5.16
C PRO A 140 -0.47 5.64 -5.77
N HIS A 141 -0.43 4.43 -6.31
CA HIS A 141 0.81 3.88 -6.86
C HIS A 141 1.24 4.60 -8.14
N SER A 142 2.55 4.81 -8.27
CA SER A 142 3.18 5.53 -9.38
C SER A 142 3.01 4.83 -10.73
N LYS A 143 2.97 5.63 -11.79
CA LYS A 143 3.12 5.17 -13.18
C LYS A 143 4.59 4.88 -13.53
N TRP A 144 5.53 5.50 -12.82
CA TRP A 144 6.95 5.59 -13.19
C TRP A 144 7.85 4.75 -12.27
N GLY A 145 7.29 3.71 -11.66
CA GLY A 145 8.02 2.82 -10.76
C GLY A 145 7.08 1.84 -10.08
N ILE A 146 7.64 0.78 -9.50
CA ILE A 146 6.93 -0.18 -8.68
C ILE A 146 7.40 0.04 -7.25
N HIS A 147 6.59 0.73 -6.45
CA HIS A 147 7.03 1.30 -5.17
C HIS A 147 8.24 2.22 -5.38
N SER A 148 9.34 2.00 -4.66
CA SER A 148 10.61 2.72 -4.86
C SER A 148 11.48 2.07 -5.93
N THR A 149 11.24 0.81 -6.29
CA THR A 149 11.96 0.15 -7.37
C THR A 149 11.70 0.88 -8.69
N TYR A 150 12.79 1.19 -9.40
CA TYR A 150 12.84 1.99 -10.63
C TYR A 150 12.58 3.49 -10.45
N ASN A 151 12.34 4.00 -9.24
CA ASN A 151 12.16 5.44 -9.03
C ASN A 151 13.44 6.24 -9.34
N ASP A 152 14.60 5.65 -9.07
CA ASP A 152 15.94 6.17 -9.38
C ASP A 152 16.43 5.78 -10.79
N ASN A 153 15.65 4.99 -11.54
CA ASN A 153 16.01 4.59 -12.88
C ASN A 153 15.97 5.81 -13.82
N LEU A 154 17.08 6.09 -14.48
CA LEU A 154 17.21 7.26 -15.37
C LEU A 154 16.14 7.32 -16.46
N ARG A 155 15.68 6.18 -17.01
CA ARG A 155 14.59 6.18 -18.01
C ARG A 155 13.27 6.63 -17.40
N MET A 156 12.95 6.14 -16.19
CA MET A 156 11.73 6.54 -15.49
C MET A 156 11.78 8.01 -15.06
N LEU A 157 12.95 8.48 -14.63
CA LEU A 157 13.18 9.90 -14.31
C LEU A 157 12.97 10.79 -15.54
N ASN A 158 13.51 10.42 -16.70
CA ASN A 158 13.37 11.19 -17.94
C ASN A 158 11.96 11.17 -18.53
N LEU A 159 11.22 10.05 -18.39
CA LEU A 159 9.82 9.96 -18.83
C LEU A 159 8.82 10.61 -17.86
N SER A 160 9.27 10.84 -16.62
CA SER A 160 8.51 11.54 -15.61
C SER A 160 8.99 13.00 -15.53
N ARG A 161 9.08 13.54 -14.31
CA ARG A 161 9.57 14.89 -14.06
C ARG A 161 10.91 14.89 -13.34
N GLY A 162 11.71 13.82 -13.38
CA GLY A 162 13.10 13.83 -12.92
C GLY A 162 13.31 13.93 -11.40
N GLY A 163 12.37 13.43 -10.59
CA GLY A 163 12.50 13.39 -9.13
C GLY A 163 11.14 13.42 -8.41
N PRO A 164 11.15 13.58 -7.07
CA PRO A 164 9.93 13.65 -6.28
C PRO A 164 9.00 14.79 -6.70
N THR A 165 7.74 14.42 -6.90
CA THR A 165 6.66 15.34 -7.27
C THR A 165 5.40 15.09 -6.44
N LEU A 166 4.66 16.17 -6.19
CA LEU A 166 3.30 16.11 -5.64
C LEU A 166 2.35 16.87 -6.56
N TRP A 167 1.10 16.44 -6.66
CA TRP A 167 0.11 17.03 -7.54
C TRP A 167 -0.96 17.76 -6.73
N VAL A 168 -1.40 18.90 -7.23
CA VAL A 168 -2.49 19.70 -6.65
C VAL A 168 -3.41 20.22 -7.75
N SER A 169 -4.61 20.64 -7.36
CA SER A 169 -5.55 21.28 -8.29
C SER A 169 -5.05 22.67 -8.74
N GLU A 170 -5.43 23.08 -9.95
CA GLU A 170 -5.15 24.43 -10.47
C GLU A 170 -5.69 25.53 -9.55
N LYS A 171 -6.88 25.32 -8.98
CA LYS A 171 -7.56 26.31 -8.13
C LYS A 171 -6.88 26.46 -6.78
N ASP A 172 -6.44 25.36 -6.18
CA ASP A 172 -5.72 25.42 -4.90
C ASP A 172 -4.33 26.01 -5.13
N ALA A 173 -3.61 25.59 -6.18
CA ALA A 173 -2.33 26.20 -6.55
C ALA A 173 -2.44 27.72 -6.73
N ALA A 174 -3.42 28.19 -7.50
CA ALA A 174 -3.65 29.61 -7.75
C ALA A 174 -3.95 30.40 -6.46
N SER A 175 -4.67 29.80 -5.49
CA SER A 175 -5.06 30.48 -4.24
C SER A 175 -3.89 30.90 -3.35
N ILE A 176 -2.72 30.27 -3.51
CA ILE A 176 -1.48 30.63 -2.80
C ILE A 176 -0.32 30.97 -3.74
N GLY A 177 -0.61 31.18 -5.04
CA GLY A 177 0.39 31.59 -6.03
C GLY A 177 1.40 30.51 -6.43
N LEU A 178 1.08 29.22 -6.24
CA LEU A 178 1.91 28.12 -6.73
C LEU A 178 1.82 28.01 -8.26
N LYS A 179 2.98 27.85 -8.89
CA LYS A 179 3.11 27.54 -10.31
C LYS A 179 3.48 26.08 -10.52
N ASP A 180 3.21 25.57 -11.72
CA ASP A 180 3.66 24.24 -12.10
C ASP A 180 5.19 24.15 -11.98
N ASN A 181 5.66 23.06 -11.38
CA ASN A 181 7.06 22.76 -11.11
C ASN A 181 7.76 23.58 -10.00
N ASP A 182 7.06 24.46 -9.28
CA ASP A 182 7.59 25.13 -8.09
C ASP A 182 8.03 24.12 -7.02
N TRP A 183 9.04 24.47 -6.22
CA TRP A 183 9.38 23.72 -5.02
C TRP A 183 8.34 23.93 -3.92
N VAL A 184 7.92 22.83 -3.30
CA VAL A 184 6.93 22.84 -2.22
C VAL A 184 7.35 21.92 -1.09
N GLU A 185 7.04 22.33 0.13
CA GLU A 185 7.12 21.49 1.32
C GLU A 185 5.70 21.08 1.72
N ALA A 186 5.51 19.76 1.92
CA ALA A 186 4.34 19.20 2.58
C ALA A 186 4.73 18.79 4.00
N ILE A 187 4.00 19.28 5.00
CA ILE A 187 4.33 19.12 6.42
C ILE A 187 3.09 18.89 7.29
N ASN A 188 3.26 18.08 8.32
CA ASN A 188 2.36 17.99 9.46
C ASN A 188 3.14 17.60 10.73
N ALA A 189 2.44 17.23 11.81
CA ALA A 189 3.03 16.83 13.08
C ALA A 189 4.02 15.65 12.99
N ASN A 190 3.86 14.78 12.00
CA ASN A 190 4.69 13.59 11.85
C ASN A 190 6.07 13.91 11.23
N GLY A 191 6.13 14.93 10.37
CA GLY A 191 7.34 15.31 9.65
C GLY A 191 7.06 16.12 8.38
N ALA A 192 8.03 16.17 7.48
CA ALA A 192 7.94 16.94 6.24
C ALA A 192 8.59 16.22 5.05
N THR A 193 8.07 16.48 3.86
CA THR A 193 8.65 16.07 2.57
C THR A 193 8.72 17.26 1.62
N VAL A 194 9.73 17.26 0.75
CA VAL A 194 9.94 18.32 -0.25
C VAL A 194 9.91 17.70 -1.63
N ALA A 195 9.17 18.33 -2.52
CA ALA A 195 8.97 17.86 -3.89
C ALA A 195 8.70 19.04 -4.81
N ARG A 196 8.70 18.80 -6.12
CA ARG A 196 8.15 19.76 -7.09
C ARG A 196 6.66 19.58 -7.28
N CYS A 197 5.95 20.69 -7.42
CA CYS A 197 4.52 20.71 -7.64
C CYS A 197 4.17 20.32 -9.08
N ILE A 198 3.11 19.53 -9.28
CA ILE A 198 2.45 19.32 -10.56
C ILE A 198 1.05 19.91 -10.45
N VAL A 199 0.80 20.99 -11.17
CA VAL A 199 -0.50 21.64 -11.19
C VAL A 199 -1.35 21.03 -12.30
N SER A 200 -2.54 20.53 -11.97
CA SER A 200 -3.38 19.85 -12.97
C SER A 200 -4.88 19.95 -12.69
N GLN A 201 -5.66 20.30 -13.72
CA GLN A 201 -7.12 20.30 -13.71
C GLN A 201 -7.75 18.99 -13.23
N ARG A 202 -7.10 17.84 -13.47
CA ARG A 202 -7.66 16.52 -13.12
C ARG A 202 -7.69 16.26 -11.62
N VAL A 203 -6.93 17.03 -10.84
CA VAL A 203 -6.89 16.90 -9.39
C VAL A 203 -8.03 17.75 -8.81
N PRO A 204 -9.02 17.15 -8.12
CA PRO A 204 -10.06 17.92 -7.46
C PRO A 204 -9.49 18.79 -6.33
N ARG A 205 -10.23 19.85 -5.99
CA ARG A 205 -9.85 20.75 -4.89
C ARG A 205 -9.85 20.02 -3.54
N GLY A 206 -8.96 20.43 -2.64
CA GLY A 206 -8.87 19.90 -1.27
C GLY A 206 -8.03 18.62 -1.14
N MET A 207 -7.37 18.18 -2.22
CA MET A 207 -6.56 16.96 -2.26
C MET A 207 -5.18 17.23 -2.86
N ALA A 208 -4.16 16.61 -2.27
CA ALA A 208 -2.82 16.48 -2.81
C ALA A 208 -2.54 15.01 -3.18
N LEU A 209 -1.89 14.78 -4.32
CA LEU A 209 -1.46 13.44 -4.73
C LEU A 209 0.07 13.34 -4.77
N MET A 210 0.67 12.54 -3.90
CA MET A 210 2.06 12.13 -4.06
C MET A 210 2.12 10.64 -4.39
N TYR A 211 2.41 10.32 -5.65
CA TYR A 211 2.45 8.93 -6.08
C TYR A 211 3.47 8.11 -5.27
N HIS A 212 3.04 6.93 -4.82
CA HIS A 212 3.80 5.97 -4.03
C HIS A 212 4.78 5.16 -4.91
N ALA A 213 6.07 4.99 -4.57
CA ALA A 213 6.85 5.56 -3.47
C ALA A 213 8.10 6.27 -4.04
N GLN A 214 8.10 7.60 -4.00
CA GLN A 214 9.23 8.41 -4.46
C GLN A 214 10.23 8.57 -3.31
N GLU A 215 11.45 8.05 -3.49
CA GLU A 215 12.47 8.03 -2.44
C GLU A 215 13.29 9.32 -2.39
N LYS A 216 13.95 9.55 -1.26
CA LYS A 216 14.72 10.78 -1.01
C LYS A 216 16.20 10.73 -1.46
N ILE A 217 16.50 9.90 -2.46
CA ILE A 217 17.86 9.68 -2.97
C ILE A 217 18.19 10.45 -4.26
N VAL A 218 17.17 10.96 -4.96
CA VAL A 218 17.34 11.71 -6.21
C VAL A 218 16.57 13.03 -6.13
N ASN A 219 17.24 14.15 -6.42
CA ASN A 219 16.61 15.47 -6.60
C ASN A 219 15.71 15.91 -5.42
N VAL A 220 16.25 15.83 -4.20
CA VAL A 220 15.55 16.25 -2.98
C VAL A 220 16.40 17.28 -2.23
N PRO A 221 15.96 18.54 -2.10
CA PRO A 221 16.66 19.55 -1.31
C PRO A 221 16.37 19.38 0.20
N GLY A 222 16.92 20.27 1.02
CA GLY A 222 16.61 20.38 2.44
C GLY A 222 15.16 20.81 2.68
N SER A 223 14.57 20.36 3.78
CA SER A 223 13.29 20.87 4.26
C SER A 223 13.55 22.10 5.15
N PRO A 224 13.00 23.27 4.80
CA PRO A 224 13.10 24.47 5.64
C PRO A 224 12.52 24.21 7.03
N SER A 225 11.63 23.22 7.16
CA SER A 225 10.96 22.94 8.42
C SER A 225 11.68 22.12 9.42
N THR A 226 12.44 21.14 8.94
CA THR A 226 13.17 20.22 9.81
C THR A 226 14.65 20.56 9.88
N GLY A 227 15.16 21.40 8.97
CA GLY A 227 16.59 21.66 8.80
C GLY A 227 17.39 20.43 8.31
N LYS A 228 16.69 19.35 7.92
CA LYS A 228 17.25 18.10 7.41
C LYS A 228 16.90 17.94 5.93
N ARG A 229 17.49 16.95 5.25
CA ARG A 229 17.05 16.52 3.92
C ARG A 229 15.53 16.30 3.89
N GLY A 230 14.86 16.77 2.85
CA GLY A 230 13.43 16.52 2.65
C GLY A 230 13.09 15.04 2.81
N GLY A 231 12.00 14.75 3.54
CA GLY A 231 11.52 13.39 3.75
C GLY A 231 10.85 12.81 2.52
N ILE A 232 10.16 11.69 2.73
CA ILE A 232 9.38 10.97 1.71
C ILE A 232 7.88 11.10 2.01
N LEU A 233 7.02 10.54 1.16
CA LEU A 233 5.57 10.58 1.37
C LEU A 233 5.11 10.03 2.74
N ASN A 234 5.84 9.05 3.31
CA ASN A 234 5.53 8.46 4.60
C ASN A 234 6.06 9.30 5.78
N SER A 235 6.90 10.31 5.53
CA SER A 235 7.39 11.22 6.57
C SER A 235 6.29 12.08 7.17
N VAL A 236 5.16 12.24 6.47
CA VAL A 236 3.96 12.94 6.95
C VAL A 236 2.89 11.96 7.43
N THR A 237 3.16 10.66 7.53
CA THR A 237 2.17 9.65 7.97
C THR A 237 2.56 9.02 9.30
N ARG A 238 1.58 8.48 10.01
CA ARG A 238 1.78 7.69 11.23
C ARG A 238 0.86 6.47 11.22
N VAL A 239 1.33 5.38 11.84
CA VAL A 239 0.49 4.20 12.07
C VAL A 239 -0.54 4.51 13.14
N VAL A 240 -1.82 4.35 12.78
CA VAL A 240 -2.95 4.33 13.71
C VAL A 240 -3.66 3.00 13.50
N VAL A 241 -3.82 2.24 14.58
CA VAL A 241 -4.40 0.90 14.54
C VAL A 241 -5.91 0.96 14.77
N LYS A 242 -6.64 0.06 14.09
CA LYS A 242 -8.08 -0.10 14.25
C LYS A 242 -8.37 -1.34 15.09
N PRO A 243 -9.04 -1.23 16.26
CA PRO A 243 -9.26 -2.37 17.16
C PRO A 243 -9.99 -3.56 16.52
N THR A 244 -10.92 -3.34 15.58
CA THR A 244 -11.62 -4.45 14.89
C THR A 244 -10.68 -5.36 14.10
N HIS A 245 -9.48 -4.89 13.74
CA HIS A 245 -8.45 -5.70 13.07
C HIS A 245 -7.56 -6.49 14.06
N MET A 246 -7.83 -6.42 15.36
CA MET A 246 -7.10 -7.16 16.40
C MET A 246 -7.90 -8.34 16.97
N ILE A 247 -9.14 -8.55 16.49
CA ILE A 247 -9.98 -9.68 16.89
C ILE A 247 -9.26 -10.99 16.59
N GLY A 248 -9.39 -11.97 17.48
CA GLY A 248 -8.81 -13.30 17.33
C GLY A 248 -9.69 -14.38 17.95
N GLY A 249 -9.43 -15.64 17.60
CA GLY A 249 -10.11 -16.78 18.21
C GLY A 249 -11.59 -16.93 17.82
N TYR A 250 -12.04 -16.32 16.72
CA TYR A 250 -13.45 -16.30 16.34
C TYR A 250 -13.69 -16.64 14.86
N ALA A 251 -13.62 -17.93 14.53
CA ALA A 251 -13.83 -18.47 13.18
C ALA A 251 -13.01 -17.69 12.11
N GLN A 252 -13.66 -16.95 11.20
CA GLN A 252 -12.97 -16.13 10.19
C GLN A 252 -12.13 -15.00 10.77
N LEU A 253 -12.43 -14.52 11.98
CA LEU A 253 -11.68 -13.49 12.70
C LEU A 253 -10.67 -14.19 13.63
N SER A 254 -9.75 -14.92 13.03
CA SER A 254 -8.67 -15.61 13.71
C SER A 254 -7.34 -15.26 13.07
N TYR A 255 -6.27 -15.23 13.86
CA TYR A 255 -4.95 -14.91 13.34
C TYR A 255 -4.46 -15.95 12.33
N GLY A 256 -3.77 -15.46 11.30
CA GLY A 256 -2.95 -16.24 10.39
C GLY A 256 -1.95 -15.30 9.74
N PHE A 257 -0.75 -15.78 9.44
CA PHE A 257 0.28 -14.92 8.87
C PHE A 257 -0.19 -14.33 7.52
N ASN A 258 -0.27 -13.00 7.45
CA ASN A 258 -0.85 -12.23 6.34
C ASN A 258 -2.36 -12.48 6.07
N TYR A 259 -3.08 -13.16 6.96
CA TYR A 259 -4.53 -13.36 6.86
C TYR A 259 -5.33 -12.35 7.70
N TYR A 260 -4.92 -12.10 8.95
CA TYR A 260 -5.61 -11.16 9.85
C TYR A 260 -4.62 -10.40 10.73
N GLY A 261 -4.94 -9.13 11.03
CA GLY A 261 -4.09 -8.23 11.81
C GLY A 261 -4.30 -6.76 11.44
N THR A 262 -3.66 -5.86 12.19
CA THR A 262 -3.73 -4.41 11.93
C THR A 262 -3.14 -4.05 10.56
N VAL A 263 -3.64 -2.97 9.98
CA VAL A 263 -3.25 -2.51 8.62
C VAL A 263 -2.62 -1.12 8.68
N GLY A 264 -1.71 -0.83 7.76
CA GLY A 264 -1.11 0.51 7.61
C GLY A 264 -1.97 1.46 6.79
N SER A 265 -3.17 1.80 7.27
CA SER A 265 -4.04 2.80 6.63
C SER A 265 -3.41 4.20 6.72
N GLN A 266 -3.58 5.01 5.67
CA GLN A 266 -2.87 6.30 5.54
C GLN A 266 -3.59 7.37 4.72
N ARG A 267 -4.79 7.11 4.20
CA ARG A 267 -5.47 8.00 3.24
C ARG A 267 -6.30 9.11 3.91
N ASP A 268 -6.54 8.98 5.21
CA ASP A 268 -7.21 9.97 6.05
C ASP A 268 -6.29 11.15 6.43
N GLU A 269 -5.00 11.05 6.09
CA GLU A 269 -3.98 12.02 6.47
C GLU A 269 -4.19 13.38 5.78
N TYR A 270 -3.77 14.44 6.47
CA TYR A 270 -3.75 15.80 5.94
C TYR A 270 -2.37 16.44 6.11
N VAL A 271 -2.03 17.31 5.17
CA VAL A 271 -0.78 18.07 5.18
C VAL A 271 -1.05 19.55 4.93
N ALA A 272 -0.21 20.39 5.52
CA ALA A 272 -0.03 21.75 5.06
C ALA A 272 0.98 21.76 3.90
N ILE A 273 0.66 22.41 2.79
CA ILE A 273 1.54 22.58 1.64
C ILE A 273 1.82 24.06 1.43
N HIS A 274 3.09 24.42 1.35
CA HIS A 274 3.51 25.80 1.04
C HIS A 274 4.66 25.82 0.05
N LYS A 275 4.80 26.95 -0.63
CA LYS A 275 5.93 27.22 -1.54
C LYS A 275 7.24 27.32 -0.77
N ILE A 276 8.31 26.85 -1.39
CA ILE A 276 9.70 27.19 -1.05
C ILE A 276 10.17 28.09 -2.19
N GLU A 277 10.59 29.31 -1.87
CA GLU A 277 11.11 30.21 -2.91
C GLU A 277 12.46 29.68 -3.44
N ASP A 278 12.74 29.87 -4.73
CA ASP A 278 13.93 29.28 -5.37
C ASP A 278 15.24 29.65 -4.66
N HIS A 279 15.32 30.87 -4.11
CA HIS A 279 16.49 31.35 -3.37
C HIS A 279 16.61 30.77 -1.95
N GLU A 280 15.56 30.13 -1.43
CA GLU A 280 15.53 29.45 -0.13
C GLU A 280 15.83 27.95 -0.25
N VAL A 281 15.98 27.42 -1.48
CA VAL A 281 16.29 26.02 -1.72
C VAL A 281 17.74 25.72 -1.30
N ASP A 282 17.92 25.23 -0.08
CA ASP A 282 19.22 24.74 0.42
C ASP A 282 19.38 23.24 0.13
N TRP A 283 20.37 22.89 -0.69
CA TRP A 283 20.69 21.49 -0.99
C TRP A 283 21.39 20.77 0.14
N LEU A 284 21.85 21.44 1.20
CA LEU A 284 22.58 20.83 2.31
C LEU A 284 23.85 20.06 1.88
N GLU A 285 24.42 20.36 0.71
CA GLU A 285 25.59 19.69 0.12
C GLU A 285 26.93 20.36 0.46
N ARG A 286 26.93 21.11 1.56
CA ARG A 286 28.14 21.68 2.16
C ARG A 286 29.10 20.58 2.63
N PRO A 287 30.42 20.82 2.68
CA PRO A 287 31.40 19.82 3.10
C PRO A 287 31.06 19.19 4.46
N LEU A 288 31.25 17.87 4.57
CA LEU A 288 31.14 17.13 5.83
C LEU A 288 32.37 17.45 6.69
N THR A 289 32.15 18.06 7.86
CA THR A 289 33.20 18.33 8.85
C THR A 289 33.00 17.41 10.05
N PRO A 290 34.05 17.13 10.86
CA PRO A 290 33.91 16.31 12.07
C PRO A 290 32.81 16.80 13.02
N GLU A 291 32.61 18.12 13.13
CA GLU A 291 31.57 18.72 13.97
C GLU A 291 30.16 18.44 13.42
N ARG A 292 29.99 18.51 12.09
CA ARG A 292 28.71 18.20 11.43
C ARG A 292 28.39 16.72 11.47
N GLU A 293 29.39 15.87 11.37
CA GLU A 293 29.26 14.42 11.51
C GLU A 293 28.86 14.05 12.95
N ALA A 294 29.43 14.73 13.95
CA ALA A 294 29.05 14.55 15.36
C ALA A 294 27.65 15.10 15.70
N ALA A 295 27.18 16.12 14.97
CA ALA A 295 25.87 16.73 15.16
C ALA A 295 24.76 15.97 14.41
N LEU A 296 24.23 14.90 15.02
CA LEU A 296 23.17 14.05 14.45
C LEU A 296 21.89 14.81 14.07
N ASN A 297 21.61 15.92 14.74
CA ASN A 297 20.45 16.78 14.47
C ASN A 297 20.89 18.25 14.29
N PRO A 298 20.15 19.03 13.49
CA PRO A 298 20.32 20.48 13.45
C PRO A 298 20.17 21.10 14.85
N PRO A 299 20.88 22.22 15.14
CA PRO A 299 20.70 22.95 16.39
C PRO A 299 19.23 23.27 16.65
N GLY A 300 18.74 22.97 17.86
CA GLY A 300 17.34 23.18 18.25
C GLY A 300 16.38 22.05 17.85
N VAL A 301 16.83 21.02 17.14
CA VAL A 301 16.05 19.81 16.85
C VAL A 301 16.46 18.72 17.83
N ASN A 302 15.76 18.64 18.97
CA ASN A 302 15.91 17.57 19.94
C ASN A 302 14.89 16.48 19.60
N ASN A 303 15.36 15.37 19.04
CA ASN A 303 14.56 14.15 18.90
C ASN A 303 14.68 13.32 20.16
#